data_AF-A0A354HEA4-F1
#
_entry.id   AF-A0A354HEA4-F1
#
_cell.length_a   1.000
_cell.length_b   1.000
_cell.length_c   1.000
_cell.angle_alpha   90.00
_cell.angle_beta   90.00
_cell.angle_gamma   90.00
#
_symmetry.space_group_name_H-M   'P 1'
#
loop_
_entity.id
_entity.type
_entity.pdbx_description
1 polymer ?
#
loop_
_entity_poly.entity_id
_entity_poly.type
_entity_poly.pdbx_seq_one_letter_code
_entity_poly.pdbx_strand_id
1 'polypeptide(L)'
;MIRGIDNYLATYQFTEQPRKRAVSEQPTEKPAVQDKIEFSDDALERGEQSRVQSAVLASLQEKFPKMTFSVGTGLIGKNARNTGDNANRWAFTLDPKLLEKISGDPEAESEYIQKLRDIERATAFAESFSNALGMKTVYCENYIDEDGQLHHSSVLVRKDELNEELRAQARENAEKIIERVREKNAGAADKLEELLNKADETGELVLGDDEMKLFGEAAKALDPAQNEETADGEEEGGESESVSGSMGINAAKLARMLAAAKTRSQVQAVMDMIQSDLRECDAGKEQGLDVDEASVQAAESLLEEAKSRMSSAEDREPTPQEEMMSALASLM
;
A
#
# COMPACT_ATOMS: atom_id res chain seq x y z
N MET A 1 0.49 0.06 32.22
CA MET A 1 0.86 1.48 32.41
C MET A 1 1.58 1.92 31.15
N ILE A 2 0.88 2.66 30.28
CA ILE A 2 1.40 3.27 29.05
C ILE A 2 1.94 4.66 29.41
N ARG A 3 3.08 5.05 28.82
CA ARG A 3 3.65 6.41 28.57
C ARG A 3 5.19 6.30 28.61
N GLY A 4 6.00 6.79 27.68
CA GLY A 4 5.77 7.52 26.45
C GLY A 4 7.06 7.42 25.61
N ILE A 5 6.89 7.38 24.29
CA ILE A 5 7.98 7.46 23.31
C ILE A 5 8.16 8.94 23.02
N ASP A 6 9.24 9.54 23.50
CA ASP A 6 9.64 10.88 23.09
C ASP A 6 10.45 10.81 21.80
N ASN A 7 9.84 11.36 20.75
CA ASN A 7 10.42 11.69 19.45
C ASN A 7 11.71 12.51 19.61
N TYR A 8 12.83 12.00 19.09
CA TYR A 8 13.97 12.84 18.70
C TYR A 8 14.01 12.98 17.18
N LEU A 9 13.28 13.97 16.67
CA LEU A 9 13.49 14.58 15.36
C LEU A 9 14.64 15.59 15.50
N ALA A 10 15.86 15.19 15.14
CA ALA A 10 16.97 16.13 14.98
C ALA A 10 16.94 16.71 13.56
N THR A 11 16.19 17.80 13.37
CA THR A 11 16.28 18.64 12.18
C THR A 11 17.58 19.42 12.19
N TYR A 12 18.54 19.05 11.35
CA TYR A 12 19.71 19.89 11.07
C TYR A 12 19.29 21.07 10.17
N GLN A 13 19.01 22.21 10.79
CA GLN A 13 18.86 23.49 10.09
C GLN A 13 20.25 24.06 9.81
N PHE A 14 20.54 24.27 8.52
CA PHE A 14 21.73 24.96 8.03
C PHE A 14 21.57 26.46 8.29
N THR A 15 22.20 26.99 9.35
CA THR A 15 22.32 28.44 9.54
C THR A 15 23.70 28.89 9.10
N GLU A 16 23.77 29.50 7.91
CA GLU A 16 24.92 30.30 7.49
C GLU A 16 25.04 31.51 8.44
N GLN A 17 26.16 31.61 9.16
CA GLN A 17 26.57 32.88 9.75
C GLN A 17 27.85 33.37 9.09
N PRO A 18 27.86 34.59 8.52
CA PRO A 18 29.05 35.17 7.91
C PRO A 18 30.06 35.56 9.00
N ARG A 19 31.24 34.92 9.00
CA ARG A 19 32.38 35.38 9.81
C ARG A 19 32.84 36.74 9.30
N LYS A 20 32.41 37.81 9.97
CA LYS A 20 33.04 39.14 9.87
C LYS A 20 34.49 39.03 10.36
N ARG A 21 35.46 39.10 9.45
CA ARG A 21 36.86 39.39 9.79
C ARG A 21 36.98 40.90 10.01
N ALA A 22 37.38 41.29 11.22
CA ALA A 22 37.80 42.65 11.50
C ALA A 22 39.10 42.94 10.74
N VAL A 23 39.09 44.01 9.95
CA VAL A 23 40.28 44.58 9.30
C VAL A 23 40.95 45.49 10.33
N SER A 24 42.18 45.16 10.74
CA SER A 24 43.09 46.14 11.33
C SER A 24 44.24 46.36 10.36
N GLU A 25 44.27 47.53 9.75
CA GLU A 25 45.35 48.00 8.89
C GLU A 25 46.59 48.33 9.74
N GLN A 26 47.69 47.61 9.50
CA GLN A 26 49.04 48.07 9.81
C GLN A 26 49.97 47.72 8.63
N PRO A 27 50.97 48.57 8.34
CA PRO A 27 51.56 48.68 7.01
C PRO A 27 52.54 47.56 6.69
N THR A 28 52.56 47.21 5.41
CA THR A 28 53.39 46.21 4.74
C THR A 28 54.89 46.50 4.87
N GLU A 29 55.61 45.61 5.54
CA GLU A 29 56.97 45.23 5.14
C GLU A 29 56.90 43.82 4.53
N LYS A 30 57.33 43.67 3.28
CA LYS A 30 57.43 42.36 2.62
C LYS A 30 58.48 41.51 3.35
N PRO A 31 58.15 40.37 3.98
CA PRO A 31 59.15 39.35 4.18
C PRO A 31 59.39 38.67 2.83
N ALA A 32 60.66 38.50 2.49
CA ALA A 32 61.10 37.78 1.30
C ALA A 32 60.43 36.39 1.26
N VAL A 33 59.87 36.04 0.10
CA VAL A 33 59.41 34.69 -0.22
C VAL A 33 60.60 33.75 -0.07
N GLN A 34 60.65 32.99 1.02
CA GLN A 34 61.38 31.73 1.05
C GLN A 34 60.39 30.64 0.67
N ASP A 35 60.37 30.33 -0.63
CA ASP A 35 59.78 29.12 -1.19
C ASP A 35 60.48 27.90 -0.60
N LYS A 36 59.96 27.37 0.51
CA LYS A 36 60.07 25.95 0.87
C LYS A 36 58.84 25.56 1.69
N ILE A 37 57.80 25.09 0.99
CA ILE A 37 56.83 24.20 1.63
C ILE A 37 57.56 22.86 1.77
N GLU A 38 58.20 22.63 2.91
CA GLU A 38 58.73 21.31 3.26
C GLU A 38 57.53 20.42 3.62
N PHE A 39 57.13 19.56 2.69
CA PHE A 39 56.22 18.46 3.01
C PHE A 39 56.99 17.47 3.89
N SER A 40 56.41 17.06 5.02
CA SER A 40 56.99 15.96 5.81
C SER A 40 57.08 14.70 4.95
N ASP A 41 58.10 13.87 5.16
CA ASP A 41 58.24 12.58 4.47
C ASP A 41 56.93 11.76 4.59
N ASP A 42 56.29 11.76 5.76
CA ASP A 42 54.97 11.16 6.00
C ASP A 42 53.84 11.68 5.09
N ALA A 43 53.90 12.94 4.67
CA ALA A 43 52.89 13.55 3.80
C ALA A 43 53.15 13.20 2.33
N LEU A 44 54.42 13.04 1.96
CA LEU A 44 54.82 12.55 0.64
C LEU A 44 54.45 11.07 0.49
N GLU A 45 54.76 10.23 1.48
CA GLU A 45 54.42 8.80 1.50
C GLU A 45 52.90 8.57 1.43
N ARG A 46 52.10 9.31 2.21
CA ARG A 46 50.62 9.24 2.11
C ARG A 46 50.10 9.66 0.74
N GLY A 47 50.76 10.65 0.11
CA GLY A 47 50.43 11.08 -1.24
C GLY A 47 50.74 10.02 -2.30
N GLU A 48 51.86 9.30 -2.15
CA GLU A 48 52.24 8.20 -3.03
C GLU A 48 51.32 6.99 -2.85
N GLN A 49 51.02 6.58 -1.61
CA GLN A 49 50.07 5.50 -1.32
C GLN A 49 48.69 5.79 -1.91
N SER A 50 48.20 7.03 -1.76
CA SER A 50 46.93 7.47 -2.34
C SER A 50 46.92 7.35 -3.88
N ARG A 51 48.03 7.70 -4.55
CA ARG A 51 48.19 7.54 -6.00
C ARG A 51 48.20 6.07 -6.42
N VAL A 52 48.95 5.22 -5.73
CA VAL A 52 49.00 3.77 -6.03
C VAL A 52 47.61 3.15 -5.90
N GLN A 53 46.91 3.42 -4.80
CA GLN A 53 45.54 2.94 -4.60
C GLN A 53 44.61 3.38 -5.73
N SER A 54 44.67 4.65 -6.13
CA SER A 54 43.84 5.17 -7.23
C SER A 54 44.11 4.48 -8.57
N ALA A 55 45.37 4.15 -8.87
CA ALA A 55 45.75 3.46 -10.09
C ALA A 55 45.29 2.00 -10.09
N VAL A 56 45.42 1.30 -8.96
CA VAL A 56 44.93 -0.07 -8.80
C VAL A 56 43.42 -0.12 -8.95
N LEU A 57 42.68 0.79 -8.30
CA LEU A 57 41.23 0.88 -8.44
C LEU A 57 40.78 1.10 -9.89
N ALA A 58 41.49 1.94 -10.64
CA ALA A 58 41.20 2.15 -12.05
C ALA A 58 41.40 0.88 -12.89
N SER A 59 42.50 0.14 -12.65
CA SER A 59 42.75 -1.16 -13.29
C SER A 59 41.68 -2.20 -12.93
N LEU A 60 41.27 -2.26 -11.66
CA LEU A 60 40.18 -3.14 -11.22
C LEU A 60 38.85 -2.75 -11.88
N GLN A 61 38.56 -1.46 -11.98
CA GLN A 61 37.35 -0.96 -12.62
C GLN A 61 37.29 -1.30 -14.12
N GLU A 62 38.44 -1.32 -14.81
CA GLU A 62 38.55 -1.76 -16.20
C GLU A 62 38.32 -3.26 -16.35
N LYS A 63 38.90 -4.08 -15.46
CA LYS A 63 38.74 -5.54 -15.47
C LYS A 63 37.32 -6.00 -15.07
N PHE A 64 36.66 -5.25 -14.18
CA PHE A 64 35.34 -5.57 -13.62
C PHE A 64 34.37 -4.40 -13.81
N PRO A 65 33.91 -4.14 -15.04
CA PRO A 65 33.12 -2.94 -15.37
C PRO A 65 31.78 -2.87 -14.63
N LYS A 66 31.22 -4.01 -14.19
CA LYS A 66 29.97 -4.05 -13.45
C LYS A 66 30.16 -3.74 -11.95
N MET A 67 31.34 -3.97 -11.39
CA MET A 67 31.66 -3.73 -9.98
C MET A 67 32.12 -2.29 -9.79
N THR A 68 31.68 -1.63 -8.72
CA THR A 68 32.16 -0.31 -8.33
C THR A 68 33.01 -0.44 -7.06
N PHE A 69 34.24 0.06 -7.09
CA PHE A 69 35.17 -0.07 -5.97
C PHE A 69 35.37 1.23 -5.19
N SER A 70 35.54 1.08 -3.88
CA SER A 70 35.89 2.15 -2.94
C SER A 70 36.88 1.61 -1.90
N VAL A 71 37.56 2.48 -1.17
CA VAL A 71 38.52 2.08 -0.11
C VAL A 71 37.88 2.25 1.26
N GLY A 72 38.04 1.27 2.14
CA GLY A 72 37.56 1.33 3.53
C GLY A 72 37.98 0.10 4.33
N THR A 73 37.79 0.16 5.65
CA THR A 73 38.34 -0.84 6.59
C THR A 73 37.27 -1.74 7.20
N GLY A 74 36.10 -1.88 6.55
CA GLY A 74 35.04 -2.75 7.02
C GLY A 74 33.65 -2.32 6.56
N LEU A 75 32.65 -3.03 7.08
CA LEU A 75 31.23 -2.65 6.94
C LEU A 75 30.94 -1.39 7.78
N ILE A 76 30.43 -0.36 7.14
CA ILE A 76 29.97 0.91 7.71
C ILE A 76 28.52 0.86 8.21
N GLY A 77 27.78 -0.21 7.88
CA GLY A 77 26.40 -0.41 8.32
C GLY A 77 25.40 0.48 7.56
N LYS A 78 24.14 0.41 7.99
CA LYS A 78 23.02 1.05 7.28
C LYS A 78 23.17 2.58 7.23
N ASN A 79 23.22 3.15 6.03
CA ASN A 79 23.28 4.59 5.80
C ASN A 79 22.66 4.98 4.43
N ALA A 80 22.52 6.28 4.16
CA ALA A 80 21.87 6.77 2.95
C ALA A 80 22.51 6.28 1.63
N ARG A 81 23.80 5.91 1.62
CA ARG A 81 24.53 5.45 0.43
C ARG A 81 24.27 3.99 0.08
N ASN A 82 23.73 3.20 1.00
CA ASN A 82 23.55 1.76 0.83
C ASN A 82 22.13 1.26 1.12
N THR A 83 21.15 2.16 1.13
CA THR A 83 19.73 1.86 1.42
C THR A 83 18.77 2.41 0.38
N GLY A 84 17.57 1.82 0.31
CA GLY A 84 16.51 2.25 -0.60
C GLY A 84 16.96 2.06 -2.04
N ASP A 85 16.74 3.06 -2.89
CA ASP A 85 17.18 3.01 -4.29
C ASP A 85 18.71 3.10 -4.45
N ASN A 86 19.43 3.50 -3.40
CA ASN A 86 20.90 3.48 -3.38
C ASN A 86 21.47 2.12 -2.94
N ALA A 87 20.63 1.12 -2.64
CA ALA A 87 21.08 -0.21 -2.26
C ALA A 87 21.69 -0.95 -3.47
N ASN A 88 22.98 -0.71 -3.71
CA ASN A 88 23.69 -1.25 -4.85
C ASN A 88 24.45 -2.54 -4.49
N ARG A 89 24.01 -3.66 -5.07
CA ARG A 89 24.66 -4.97 -4.91
C ARG A 89 26.06 -5.03 -5.52
N TRP A 90 26.36 -4.13 -6.45
CA TRP A 90 27.62 -4.07 -7.19
C TRP A 90 28.63 -3.09 -6.61
N ALA A 91 28.33 -2.43 -5.49
CA ALA A 91 29.27 -1.57 -4.78
C ALA A 91 30.09 -2.40 -3.78
N PHE A 92 31.42 -2.34 -3.90
CA PHE A 92 32.38 -3.05 -3.07
C PHE A 92 33.36 -2.07 -2.41
N THR A 93 33.60 -2.28 -1.13
CA THR A 93 34.64 -1.59 -0.37
C THR A 93 35.82 -2.53 -0.17
N LEU A 94 37.01 -2.11 -0.56
CA LEU A 94 38.24 -2.89 -0.47
C LEU A 94 39.11 -2.38 0.67
N ASP A 95 39.73 -3.33 1.39
CA ASP A 95 40.74 -3.00 2.37
C ASP A 95 41.97 -2.34 1.72
N PRO A 96 42.53 -1.24 2.28
CA PRO A 96 43.74 -0.63 1.77
C PRO A 96 44.91 -1.60 1.58
N LYS A 97 45.09 -2.56 2.49
CA LYS A 97 46.19 -3.53 2.43
C LYS A 97 46.02 -4.54 1.29
N LEU A 98 44.78 -4.83 0.90
CA LEU A 98 44.50 -5.65 -0.27
C LEU A 98 45.04 -4.96 -1.54
N LEU A 99 44.84 -3.66 -1.66
CA LEU A 99 45.32 -2.87 -2.80
C LEU A 99 46.85 -2.85 -2.87
N GLU A 100 47.51 -2.77 -1.71
CA GLU A 100 48.98 -2.87 -1.61
C GLU A 100 49.48 -4.23 -2.10
N LYS A 101 48.85 -5.34 -1.66
CA LYS A 101 49.19 -6.69 -2.11
C LYS A 101 49.01 -6.87 -3.62
N ILE A 102 47.93 -6.33 -4.19
CA ILE A 102 47.68 -6.35 -5.64
C ILE A 102 48.76 -5.59 -6.42
N SER A 103 49.29 -4.49 -5.86
CA SER A 103 50.35 -3.71 -6.51
C SER A 103 51.77 -4.29 -6.37
N GLY A 104 52.00 -5.14 -5.36
CA GLY A 104 53.34 -5.54 -4.93
C GLY A 104 53.89 -6.81 -5.59
N ASP A 105 53.04 -7.77 -5.98
CA ASP A 105 53.45 -9.09 -6.46
C ASP A 105 52.52 -9.62 -7.58
N PRO A 106 53.05 -9.95 -8.78
CA PRO A 106 52.27 -10.54 -9.88
C PRO A 106 51.53 -11.84 -9.53
N GLU A 107 52.09 -12.69 -8.66
CA GLU A 107 51.44 -13.96 -8.29
C GLU A 107 50.23 -13.70 -7.38
N ALA A 108 50.41 -12.81 -6.39
CA ALA A 108 49.33 -12.34 -5.53
C ALA A 108 48.24 -11.62 -6.32
N GLU A 109 48.60 -10.76 -7.29
CA GLU A 109 47.63 -10.11 -8.20
C GLU A 109 46.72 -11.15 -8.86
N SER A 110 47.30 -12.19 -9.48
CA SER A 110 46.51 -13.23 -10.16
C SER A 110 45.54 -13.95 -9.22
N GLU A 111 45.96 -14.25 -7.99
CA GLU A 111 45.10 -14.90 -6.99
C GLU A 111 43.91 -13.98 -6.61
N TYR A 112 44.17 -12.71 -6.30
CA TYR A 112 43.12 -11.76 -5.92
C TYR A 112 42.19 -11.43 -7.08
N ILE A 113 42.71 -11.31 -8.30
CA ILE A 113 41.89 -11.14 -9.50
C ILE A 113 40.97 -12.36 -9.70
N GLN A 114 41.45 -13.58 -9.44
CA GLN A 114 40.62 -14.77 -9.50
C GLN A 114 39.53 -14.76 -8.41
N LYS A 115 39.85 -14.37 -7.17
CA LYS A 115 38.83 -14.21 -6.11
C LYS A 115 37.76 -13.18 -6.49
N LEU A 116 38.15 -12.05 -7.09
CA LEU A 116 37.21 -11.04 -7.58
C LEU A 116 36.32 -11.56 -8.72
N ARG A 117 36.85 -12.39 -9.62
CA ARG A 117 36.05 -13.10 -10.65
C ARG A 117 35.01 -14.02 -10.02
N ASP A 118 35.37 -14.71 -8.94
CA ASP A 118 34.46 -15.61 -8.25
C ASP A 118 33.36 -14.84 -7.52
N ILE A 119 33.71 -13.72 -6.89
CA ILE A 119 32.76 -12.78 -6.26
C ILE A 119 31.81 -12.18 -7.30
N GLU A 120 32.32 -11.75 -8.47
CA GLU A 120 31.49 -11.23 -9.57
C GLU A 120 30.44 -12.25 -10.01
N ARG A 121 30.85 -13.51 -10.22
CA ARG A 121 29.95 -14.61 -10.61
C ARG A 121 28.91 -14.92 -9.53
N ALA A 122 29.32 -15.01 -8.26
CA ALA A 122 28.42 -15.25 -7.15
C ALA A 122 27.39 -14.10 -7.00
N THR A 123 27.83 -12.86 -7.20
CA THR A 123 26.98 -11.67 -7.14
C THR A 123 25.95 -11.66 -8.26
N ALA A 124 26.36 -12.00 -9.49
CA ALA A 124 25.46 -12.13 -10.63
C ALA A 124 24.40 -13.22 -10.41
N PHE A 125 24.81 -14.37 -9.86
CA PHE A 125 23.89 -15.45 -9.51
C PHE A 125 22.87 -15.00 -8.44
N ALA A 126 23.34 -14.38 -7.35
CA ALA A 126 22.47 -13.90 -6.28
C ALA A 126 21.47 -12.84 -6.77
N GLU A 127 21.90 -11.93 -7.65
CA GLU A 127 21.02 -10.96 -8.30
C GLU A 127 19.95 -11.63 -9.16
N SER A 128 20.35 -12.54 -10.05
CA SER A 128 19.42 -13.27 -10.92
C SER A 128 18.41 -14.09 -10.11
N PHE A 129 18.86 -14.77 -9.06
CA PHE A 129 18.01 -15.57 -8.19
C PHE A 129 17.02 -14.70 -7.41
N SER A 130 17.47 -13.57 -6.87
CA SER A 130 16.61 -12.62 -6.16
C SER A 130 15.53 -12.04 -7.09
N ASN A 131 15.92 -11.66 -8.31
CA ASN A 131 14.99 -11.15 -9.30
C ASN A 131 13.97 -12.21 -9.73
N ALA A 132 14.38 -13.46 -9.89
CA ALA A 132 13.47 -14.57 -10.22
C ALA A 132 12.46 -14.86 -9.11
N LEU A 133 12.81 -14.60 -7.84
CA LEU A 133 11.90 -14.68 -6.70
C LEU A 133 11.04 -13.42 -6.50
N GLY A 134 11.11 -12.45 -7.42
CA GLY A 134 10.41 -11.19 -7.31
C GLY A 134 10.88 -10.37 -6.11
N MET A 135 12.16 -10.44 -5.74
CA MET A 135 12.71 -9.70 -4.60
C MET A 135 13.44 -8.44 -5.07
N LYS A 136 13.22 -7.30 -4.39
CA LYS A 136 14.01 -6.07 -4.53
C LYS A 136 14.99 -5.94 -3.37
N THR A 137 16.23 -5.57 -3.68
CA THR A 137 17.24 -5.25 -2.65
C THR A 137 16.97 -3.85 -2.10
N VAL A 138 16.89 -3.70 -0.77
CA VAL A 138 16.63 -2.41 -0.08
C VAL A 138 17.78 -1.98 0.83
N TYR A 139 18.71 -2.88 1.09
CA TYR A 139 20.00 -2.59 1.70
C TYR A 139 21.01 -3.60 1.19
N CYS A 140 22.22 -3.14 0.86
CA CYS A 140 23.31 -4.02 0.47
C CYS A 140 24.65 -3.38 0.77
N GLU A 141 25.57 -4.19 1.28
CA GLU A 141 26.92 -3.77 1.59
C GLU A 141 27.89 -4.93 1.34
N ASN A 142 28.99 -4.63 0.68
CA ASN A 142 30.05 -5.59 0.40
C ASN A 142 31.38 -4.98 0.83
N TYR A 143 32.11 -5.71 1.67
CA TYR A 143 33.48 -5.39 2.06
C TYR A 143 34.39 -6.58 1.71
N ILE A 144 35.56 -6.31 1.13
CA ILE A 144 36.58 -7.31 0.84
C ILE A 144 37.80 -6.99 1.68
N ASP A 145 38.17 -7.94 2.54
CA ASP A 145 39.26 -7.77 3.49
C ASP A 145 40.65 -7.92 2.87
N GLU A 146 41.68 -7.80 3.70
CA GLU A 146 43.09 -7.90 3.31
C GLU A 146 43.46 -9.26 2.67
N ASP A 147 42.67 -10.31 2.89
CA ASP A 147 42.88 -11.66 2.36
C ASP A 147 41.98 -11.98 1.16
N GLY A 148 41.20 -11.00 0.71
CA GLY A 148 40.30 -11.13 -0.43
C GLY A 148 38.99 -11.84 -0.09
N GLN A 149 38.64 -11.98 1.19
CA GLN A 149 37.37 -12.58 1.59
C GLN A 149 36.24 -11.56 1.56
N LEU A 150 35.08 -11.99 1.06
CA LEU A 150 33.88 -11.16 0.99
C LEU A 150 33.10 -11.22 2.30
N HIS A 151 32.91 -10.05 2.90
CA HIS A 151 31.97 -9.77 3.98
C HIS A 151 30.74 -9.08 3.38
N HIS A 152 29.60 -9.77 3.40
CA HIS A 152 28.37 -9.32 2.75
C HIS A 152 27.22 -9.16 3.74
N SER A 153 26.46 -8.07 3.59
CA SER A 153 25.22 -7.85 4.33
C SER A 153 24.16 -7.28 3.39
N SER A 154 22.98 -7.88 3.36
CA SER A 154 21.88 -7.36 2.54
C SER A 154 20.51 -7.64 3.16
N VAL A 155 19.55 -6.79 2.80
CA VAL A 155 18.13 -6.99 3.08
C VAL A 155 17.38 -6.89 1.77
N LEU A 156 16.54 -7.90 1.53
CA LEU A 156 15.67 -8.00 0.38
C LEU A 156 14.21 -8.01 0.83
N VAL A 157 13.35 -7.38 0.04
CA VAL A 157 11.89 -7.37 0.24
C VAL A 157 11.22 -7.89 -1.02
N ARG A 158 10.04 -8.50 -0.90
CA ARG A 158 9.26 -8.86 -2.09
C ARG A 158 8.80 -7.60 -2.83
N LYS A 159 8.89 -7.67 -4.15
CA LYS A 159 8.34 -6.72 -5.11
C LYS A 159 6.98 -7.28 -5.53
N ASP A 160 5.93 -6.93 -4.81
CA ASP A 160 4.57 -7.38 -5.12
C ASP A 160 3.98 -6.52 -6.27
N GLU A 161 4.53 -6.63 -7.48
CA GLU A 161 4.01 -5.91 -8.66
C GLU A 161 2.56 -6.31 -8.99
N LEU A 162 2.22 -7.59 -8.79
CA LEU A 162 0.85 -8.10 -8.92
C LEU A 162 -0.13 -7.37 -7.99
N ASN A 163 0.32 -6.92 -6.82
CA ASN A 163 -0.51 -6.15 -5.90
C ASN A 163 -0.71 -4.70 -6.38
N GLU A 164 0.26 -4.13 -7.11
CA GLU A 164 0.09 -2.80 -7.70
C GLU A 164 -0.92 -2.82 -8.87
N GLU A 165 -0.83 -3.81 -9.76
CA GLU A 165 -1.78 -3.97 -10.88
C GLU A 165 -3.20 -4.28 -10.38
N LEU A 166 -3.35 -5.23 -9.44
CA LEU A 166 -4.65 -5.55 -8.85
C LEU A 166 -5.26 -4.35 -8.12
N ARG A 167 -4.44 -3.50 -7.46
CA ARG A 167 -4.92 -2.26 -6.85
C ARG A 167 -5.33 -1.22 -7.89
N ALA A 168 -4.63 -1.13 -9.01
CA ALA A 168 -5.01 -0.24 -10.10
C ALA A 168 -6.34 -0.68 -10.73
N GLN A 169 -6.49 -1.98 -11.02
CA GLN A 169 -7.73 -2.56 -11.55
C GLN A 169 -8.89 -2.41 -10.56
N ALA A 170 -8.67 -2.67 -9.27
CA ALA A 170 -9.70 -2.46 -8.25
C ALA A 170 -10.15 -1.00 -8.16
N ARG A 171 -9.23 -0.04 -8.33
CA ARG A 171 -9.57 1.40 -8.38
C ARG A 171 -10.38 1.74 -9.62
N GLU A 172 -9.96 1.28 -10.80
CA GLU A 172 -10.69 1.54 -12.04
C GLU A 172 -12.10 0.92 -12.02
N ASN A 173 -12.22 -0.30 -11.51
CA ASN A 173 -13.52 -0.97 -11.34
C ASN A 173 -14.40 -0.23 -10.33
N ALA A 174 -13.83 0.21 -9.20
CA ALA A 174 -14.55 1.03 -8.23
C ALA A 174 -15.01 2.36 -8.83
N GLU A 175 -14.17 3.04 -9.62
CA GLU A 175 -14.53 4.27 -10.31
C GLU A 175 -15.68 4.07 -11.30
N LYS A 176 -15.65 3.00 -12.11
CA LYS A 176 -16.74 2.65 -13.04
C LYS A 176 -18.06 2.38 -12.32
N ILE A 177 -18.01 1.67 -11.19
CA ILE A 177 -19.21 1.42 -10.36
C ILE A 177 -19.75 2.74 -9.81
N ILE A 178 -18.89 3.60 -9.25
CA ILE A 178 -19.29 4.89 -8.70
C ILE A 178 -19.91 5.78 -9.79
N GLU A 179 -19.36 5.80 -10.99
CA GLU A 179 -19.90 6.56 -12.12
C GLU A 179 -21.28 6.05 -12.53
N ARG A 180 -21.44 4.73 -12.69
CA ARG A 180 -22.73 4.09 -12.99
C ARG A 180 -23.80 4.39 -11.93
N VAL A 181 -23.43 4.36 -10.64
CA VAL A 181 -24.33 4.71 -9.53
C VAL A 181 -24.74 6.17 -9.60
N ARG A 182 -23.79 7.08 -9.85
CA ARG A 182 -24.08 8.51 -9.98
C ARG A 182 -25.03 8.80 -11.13
N GLU A 183 -24.82 8.18 -12.29
CA GLU A 183 -25.67 8.35 -13.46
C GLU A 183 -27.11 7.87 -13.19
N LYS A 184 -27.26 6.63 -12.69
CA LYS A 184 -28.58 6.06 -12.38
C LYS A 184 -29.32 6.85 -11.28
N ASN A 185 -28.60 7.32 -10.27
CA ASN A 185 -29.20 8.13 -9.20
C ASN A 185 -29.54 9.56 -9.64
N ALA A 186 -28.76 10.16 -10.54
CA ALA A 186 -29.11 11.46 -11.11
C ALA A 186 -30.41 11.38 -11.92
N GLY A 187 -30.53 10.36 -12.79
CA GLY A 187 -31.76 10.13 -13.56
C GLY A 187 -32.98 9.86 -12.67
N ALA A 188 -32.80 9.09 -11.60
CA ALA A 188 -33.86 8.87 -10.62
C ALA A 188 -34.23 10.14 -9.83
N ALA A 189 -33.24 10.97 -9.45
CA ALA A 189 -33.47 12.23 -8.74
C ALA A 189 -34.23 13.24 -9.60
N ASP A 190 -33.82 13.42 -10.86
CA ASP A 190 -34.50 14.31 -11.81
C ASP A 190 -35.95 13.86 -12.03
N LYS A 191 -36.18 12.55 -12.15
CA LYS A 191 -37.52 12.00 -12.33
C LYS A 191 -38.39 12.15 -11.07
N LEU A 192 -37.78 12.02 -9.89
CA LEU A 192 -38.47 12.23 -8.61
C LEU A 192 -38.92 13.70 -8.45
N GLU A 193 -38.08 14.66 -8.82
CA GLU A 193 -38.42 16.08 -8.80
C GLU A 193 -39.60 16.39 -9.73
N GLU A 194 -39.62 15.81 -10.94
CA GLU A 194 -40.75 15.95 -11.88
C GLU A 194 -42.07 15.40 -11.30
N LEU A 195 -42.01 14.24 -10.65
CA LEU A 195 -43.19 13.62 -10.03
C LEU A 195 -43.71 14.40 -8.83
N LEU A 196 -42.82 14.95 -8.00
CA LEU A 196 -43.18 15.78 -6.86
C LEU A 196 -43.86 17.07 -7.30
N ASN A 197 -43.33 17.75 -8.32
CA ASN A 197 -43.95 18.95 -8.87
C ASN A 197 -45.36 18.65 -9.42
N LYS A 198 -45.56 17.51 -10.10
CA LYS A 198 -46.90 17.10 -10.57
C LYS A 198 -47.84 16.77 -9.42
N ALA A 199 -47.34 16.10 -8.38
CA ALA A 199 -48.14 15.77 -7.20
C ALA A 199 -48.57 17.02 -6.40
N ASP A 200 -47.76 18.07 -6.37
CA ASP A 200 -48.14 19.37 -5.78
C ASP A 200 -49.27 20.05 -6.57
N GLU A 201 -49.36 19.80 -7.88
CA GLU A 201 -50.43 20.32 -8.74
C GLU A 201 -51.72 19.47 -8.69
N THR A 202 -51.61 18.15 -8.61
CA THR A 202 -52.75 17.22 -8.70
C THR A 202 -53.23 16.70 -7.35
N GLY A 203 -52.41 16.80 -6.30
CA GLY A 203 -52.66 16.18 -4.98
C GLY A 203 -52.46 14.67 -4.94
N GLU A 204 -52.12 14.03 -6.06
CA GLU A 204 -51.90 12.58 -6.18
C GLU A 204 -50.56 12.30 -6.86
N LEU A 205 -49.79 11.40 -6.24
CA LEU A 205 -48.51 10.93 -6.78
C LEU A 205 -48.75 9.59 -7.45
N VAL A 206 -48.64 9.57 -8.78
CA VAL A 206 -48.83 8.36 -9.59
C VAL A 206 -47.47 7.91 -10.12
N LEU A 207 -47.06 6.71 -9.73
CA LEU A 207 -45.88 6.04 -10.26
C LEU A 207 -46.33 5.04 -11.32
N GLY A 208 -45.84 5.19 -12.55
CA GLY A 208 -45.99 4.18 -13.58
C GLY A 208 -44.95 3.07 -13.45
N ASP A 209 -45.12 2.03 -14.26
CA ASP A 209 -44.23 0.87 -14.29
C ASP A 209 -42.79 1.27 -14.68
N ASP A 210 -42.65 2.28 -15.55
CA ASP A 210 -41.35 2.80 -16.00
C ASP A 210 -40.63 3.56 -14.87
N GLU A 211 -41.35 4.35 -14.07
CA GLU A 211 -40.78 5.03 -12.91
C GLU A 211 -40.40 4.03 -11.81
N MET A 212 -41.25 3.04 -11.52
CA MET A 212 -40.91 1.97 -10.56
C MET A 212 -39.65 1.21 -10.98
N LYS A 213 -39.51 0.92 -12.29
CA LYS A 213 -38.33 0.24 -12.82
C LYS A 213 -37.08 1.11 -12.67
N LEU A 214 -37.15 2.41 -12.99
CA LEU A 214 -36.04 3.34 -12.85
C LEU A 214 -35.56 3.45 -11.39
N PHE A 215 -36.47 3.62 -10.43
CA PHE A 215 -36.12 3.68 -9.01
C PHE A 215 -35.59 2.33 -8.50
N GLY A 216 -36.12 1.21 -9.00
CA GLY A 216 -35.60 -0.13 -8.70
C GLY A 216 -34.18 -0.36 -9.23
N GLU A 217 -33.85 0.12 -10.43
CA GLU A 217 -32.50 0.03 -10.99
C GLU A 217 -31.49 0.95 -10.29
N ALA A 218 -31.93 2.13 -9.84
CA ALA A 218 -31.13 3.03 -9.02
C ALA A 218 -30.84 2.44 -7.62
N ALA A 219 -31.85 1.84 -6.99
CA ALA A 219 -31.69 1.13 -5.71
C ALA A 219 -30.75 -0.08 -5.84
N LYS A 220 -30.86 -0.87 -6.92
CA LYS A 220 -29.94 -1.99 -7.19
C LYS A 220 -28.50 -1.54 -7.44
N ALA A 221 -28.30 -0.36 -8.04
CA ALA A 221 -26.95 0.16 -8.26
C ALA A 221 -26.24 0.52 -6.95
N LEU A 222 -26.98 0.90 -5.90
CA LEU A 222 -26.45 1.21 -4.57
C LEU A 222 -26.02 -0.03 -3.76
N ASP A 223 -26.43 -1.23 -4.18
CA ASP A 223 -26.07 -2.48 -3.52
C ASP A 223 -24.86 -3.14 -4.22
N PRO A 224 -23.66 -3.09 -3.61
CA PRO A 224 -22.45 -3.64 -4.23
C PRO A 224 -22.50 -5.17 -4.40
N ALA A 225 -23.37 -5.89 -3.68
CA ALA A 225 -23.49 -7.34 -3.76
C ALA A 225 -24.27 -7.85 -4.99
N GLN A 226 -25.05 -6.99 -5.66
CA GLN A 226 -25.87 -7.39 -6.82
C GLN A 226 -25.36 -6.84 -8.16
N ASN A 227 -24.19 -6.20 -8.18
CA ASN A 227 -23.63 -5.56 -9.37
C ASN A 227 -22.68 -6.48 -10.17
N GLU A 228 -22.55 -7.75 -9.78
CA GLU A 228 -21.73 -8.76 -10.48
C GLU A 228 -22.39 -9.34 -11.74
N GLU A 229 -23.70 -9.18 -11.94
CA GLU A 229 -24.44 -9.96 -12.97
C GLU A 229 -24.69 -9.26 -14.32
N THR A 230 -24.05 -8.12 -14.61
CA THR A 230 -24.08 -7.57 -15.99
C THR A 230 -22.70 -7.15 -16.45
N ALA A 231 -21.80 -8.13 -16.57
CA ALA A 231 -20.76 -8.10 -17.58
C ALA A 231 -21.18 -9.10 -18.66
N ASP A 232 -21.57 -8.60 -19.84
CA ASP A 232 -21.71 -9.41 -21.05
C ASP A 232 -20.42 -10.20 -21.25
N GLY A 233 -20.53 -11.51 -21.15
CA GLY A 233 -19.48 -12.47 -21.39
C GLY A 233 -20.13 -13.82 -21.63
N GLU A 234 -20.26 -14.18 -22.91
CA GLU A 234 -20.62 -15.52 -23.34
C GLU A 234 -19.68 -16.54 -22.66
N GLU A 235 -20.22 -17.45 -21.85
CA GLU A 235 -19.50 -18.67 -21.47
C GLU A 235 -20.31 -19.91 -21.84
N GLU A 236 -19.78 -20.61 -22.84
CA GLU A 236 -20.00 -22.03 -23.03
C GLU A 236 -19.47 -22.80 -21.81
N GLY A 237 -20.33 -23.68 -21.30
CA GLY A 237 -20.07 -24.96 -20.63
C GLY A 237 -18.74 -25.19 -19.91
N GLY A 238 -18.84 -25.42 -18.59
CA GLY A 238 -17.77 -26.06 -17.82
C GLY A 238 -18.14 -26.32 -16.37
N GLU A 239 -18.67 -27.53 -16.13
CA GLU A 239 -18.55 -28.38 -14.93
C GLU A 239 -18.43 -27.75 -13.52
N SER A 240 -19.49 -27.97 -12.73
CA SER A 240 -19.53 -28.22 -11.28
C SER A 240 -18.35 -27.74 -10.43
N GLU A 241 -18.45 -26.53 -9.90
CA GLU A 241 -17.74 -26.12 -8.70
C GLU A 241 -18.71 -26.08 -7.53
N SER A 242 -18.27 -26.59 -6.37
CA SER A 242 -19.00 -26.52 -5.11
C SER A 242 -19.32 -25.05 -4.80
N VAL A 243 -20.60 -24.74 -4.69
CA VAL A 243 -21.12 -23.40 -4.33
C VAL A 243 -20.57 -22.99 -2.96
N SER A 244 -19.45 -22.25 -2.94
CA SER A 244 -18.98 -21.55 -1.74
C SER A 244 -19.70 -20.20 -1.67
N GLY A 245 -21.01 -20.24 -1.46
CA GLY A 245 -21.81 -19.03 -1.20
C GLY A 245 -21.75 -18.69 0.29
N SER A 246 -21.18 -17.54 0.65
CA SER A 246 -21.34 -17.03 2.01
C SER A 246 -22.73 -16.38 2.16
N MET A 247 -23.54 -16.82 3.11
CA MET A 247 -24.85 -16.22 3.42
C MET A 247 -24.73 -15.23 4.59
N GLY A 248 -25.47 -14.12 4.53
CA GLY A 248 -25.52 -13.13 5.61
C GLY A 248 -26.77 -12.27 5.55
N ILE A 249 -27.11 -11.64 6.67
CA ILE A 249 -28.33 -10.84 6.81
C ILE A 249 -27.99 -9.35 6.73
N ASN A 250 -28.75 -8.58 5.94
CA ASN A 250 -28.59 -7.12 5.87
C ASN A 250 -29.23 -6.42 7.08
N ALA A 251 -28.57 -6.53 8.23
CA ALA A 251 -29.03 -5.95 9.50
C ALA A 251 -29.20 -4.42 9.41
N ALA A 252 -28.39 -3.72 8.60
CA ALA A 252 -28.48 -2.28 8.42
C ALA A 252 -29.79 -1.86 7.71
N LYS A 253 -30.24 -2.63 6.72
CA LYS A 253 -31.55 -2.43 6.08
C LYS A 253 -32.69 -2.68 7.08
N LEU A 254 -32.66 -3.79 7.79
CA LEU A 254 -33.70 -4.15 8.77
C LEU A 254 -33.78 -3.12 9.91
N ALA A 255 -32.65 -2.60 10.38
CA ALA A 255 -32.60 -1.53 11.38
C ALA A 255 -33.26 -0.22 10.90
N ARG A 256 -33.03 0.16 9.64
CA ARG A 256 -33.66 1.36 9.04
C ARG A 256 -35.16 1.18 8.86
N MET A 257 -35.59 0.01 8.39
CA MET A 257 -37.00 -0.33 8.29
C MET A 257 -37.68 -0.31 9.67
N LEU A 258 -37.03 -0.88 10.69
CA LEU A 258 -37.52 -0.83 12.06
C LEU A 258 -37.56 0.61 12.59
N ALA A 259 -36.57 1.45 12.29
CA ALA A 259 -36.54 2.85 12.69
C ALA A 259 -37.70 3.65 12.08
N ALA A 260 -38.03 3.42 10.82
CA ALA A 260 -39.12 4.07 10.09
C ALA A 260 -40.52 3.57 10.49
N ALA A 261 -40.62 2.35 11.04
CA ALA A 261 -41.87 1.76 11.48
C ALA A 261 -42.47 2.53 12.69
N LYS A 262 -43.72 2.98 12.54
CA LYS A 262 -44.48 3.69 13.58
C LYS A 262 -45.69 2.91 14.09
N THR A 263 -46.28 2.08 13.24
CA THR A 263 -47.45 1.26 13.59
C THR A 263 -47.06 -0.16 13.95
N ARG A 264 -47.92 -0.85 14.71
CA ARG A 264 -47.76 -2.28 15.02
C ARG A 264 -47.67 -3.14 13.77
N SER A 265 -48.45 -2.84 12.73
CA SER A 265 -48.42 -3.57 11.47
C SER A 265 -47.06 -3.46 10.76
N GLN A 266 -46.45 -2.27 10.77
CA GLN A 266 -45.13 -2.04 10.18
C GLN A 266 -44.03 -2.73 10.98
N VAL A 267 -44.07 -2.66 12.32
CA VAL A 267 -43.09 -3.36 13.16
C VAL A 267 -43.23 -4.88 13.00
N GLN A 268 -44.45 -5.41 12.90
CA GLN A 268 -44.70 -6.83 12.65
C GLN A 268 -44.13 -7.28 11.30
N ALA A 269 -44.32 -6.50 10.23
CA ALA A 269 -43.75 -6.82 8.92
C ALA A 269 -42.22 -6.93 8.95
N VAL A 270 -41.55 -6.03 9.69
CA VAL A 270 -40.09 -6.09 9.85
C VAL A 270 -39.66 -7.31 10.69
N MET A 271 -40.41 -7.68 11.74
CA MET A 271 -40.15 -8.91 12.49
C MET A 271 -40.27 -10.17 11.63
N ASP A 272 -41.28 -10.23 10.75
CA ASP A 272 -41.49 -11.36 9.87
C ASP A 272 -40.34 -11.52 8.86
N MET A 273 -39.82 -10.40 8.34
CA MET A 273 -38.62 -10.39 7.50
C MET A 273 -37.38 -10.89 8.26
N ILE A 274 -37.10 -10.36 9.45
CA ILE A 274 -35.97 -10.81 10.27
C ILE A 274 -36.06 -12.31 10.56
N GLN A 275 -37.26 -12.82 10.88
CA GLN A 275 -37.46 -14.25 11.14
C GLN A 275 -37.30 -15.11 9.88
N SER A 276 -37.67 -14.60 8.70
CA SER A 276 -37.44 -15.29 7.43
C SER A 276 -35.94 -15.41 7.14
N ASP A 277 -35.21 -14.30 7.22
CA ASP A 277 -33.77 -14.25 6.93
C ASP A 277 -32.96 -15.15 7.88
N LEU A 278 -33.35 -15.21 9.17
CA LEU A 278 -32.74 -16.13 10.14
C LEU A 278 -32.99 -17.60 9.79
N ARG A 279 -34.19 -17.97 9.35
CA ARG A 279 -34.51 -19.35 8.92
C ARG A 279 -33.74 -19.75 7.68
N GLU A 280 -33.55 -18.83 6.74
CA GLU A 280 -32.75 -19.06 5.53
C GLU A 280 -31.28 -19.29 5.89
N CYS A 281 -30.73 -18.51 6.83
CA CYS A 281 -29.39 -18.71 7.35
C CYS A 281 -29.24 -20.06 8.07
N ASP A 282 -30.20 -20.46 8.91
CA ASP A 282 -30.20 -21.77 9.57
C ASP A 282 -30.24 -22.93 8.57
N ALA A 283 -31.11 -22.83 7.56
CA ALA A 283 -31.19 -23.81 6.47
C ALA A 283 -29.90 -23.86 5.64
N GLY A 284 -29.24 -22.72 5.44
CA GLY A 284 -27.93 -22.63 4.80
C GLY A 284 -26.82 -23.31 5.60
N LYS A 285 -26.79 -23.10 6.93
CA LYS A 285 -25.87 -23.79 7.84
C LYS A 285 -26.03 -25.32 7.76
N GLU A 286 -27.27 -25.82 7.74
CA GLU A 286 -27.56 -27.25 7.60
C GLU A 286 -27.10 -27.83 6.26
N GLN A 287 -27.06 -27.01 5.21
CA GLN A 287 -26.57 -27.36 3.87
C GLN A 287 -25.06 -27.20 3.73
N GLY A 288 -24.35 -26.77 4.78
CA GLY A 288 -22.90 -26.58 4.78
C GLY A 288 -22.42 -25.28 4.14
N LEU A 289 -23.31 -24.28 4.00
CA LEU A 289 -22.94 -22.93 3.56
C LEU A 289 -22.26 -22.17 4.71
N ASP A 290 -21.31 -21.30 4.35
CA ASP A 290 -20.64 -20.43 5.31
C ASP A 290 -21.57 -19.26 5.65
N VAL A 291 -21.94 -19.10 6.92
CA VAL A 291 -22.89 -18.07 7.36
C VAL A 291 -22.17 -17.06 8.23
N ASP A 292 -22.32 -15.78 7.90
CA ASP A 292 -21.75 -14.69 8.71
C ASP A 292 -22.47 -14.60 10.06
N GLU A 293 -21.85 -15.20 11.06
CA GLU A 293 -22.34 -15.25 12.44
C GLU A 293 -22.55 -13.85 13.04
N ALA A 294 -21.77 -12.85 12.61
CA ALA A 294 -21.94 -11.48 13.09
C ALA A 294 -23.23 -10.85 12.54
N SER A 295 -23.58 -11.12 11.28
CA SER A 295 -24.84 -10.66 10.68
C SER A 295 -26.07 -11.33 11.34
N VAL A 296 -25.96 -12.61 11.68
CA VAL A 296 -27.00 -13.37 12.39
C VAL A 296 -27.23 -12.80 13.79
N GLN A 297 -26.17 -12.57 14.57
CA GLN A 297 -26.27 -11.97 15.90
C GLN A 297 -26.87 -10.56 15.87
N ALA A 298 -26.53 -9.76 14.85
CA ALA A 298 -27.12 -8.43 14.66
C ALA A 298 -28.63 -8.52 14.36
N ALA A 299 -29.05 -9.48 13.52
CA ALA A 299 -30.46 -9.71 13.22
C ALA A 299 -31.25 -10.22 14.45
N GLU A 300 -30.68 -11.11 15.25
CA GLU A 300 -31.28 -11.55 16.52
C GLU A 300 -31.47 -10.40 17.50
N SER A 301 -30.46 -9.52 17.63
CA SER A 301 -30.57 -8.31 18.46
C SER A 301 -31.67 -7.38 17.97
N LEU A 302 -31.81 -7.19 16.66
CA LEU A 302 -32.87 -6.38 16.06
C LEU A 302 -34.25 -7.01 16.26
N LEU A 303 -34.34 -8.35 16.26
CA LEU A 303 -35.59 -9.05 16.54
C LEU A 303 -36.06 -8.79 17.98
N GLU A 304 -35.15 -8.80 18.95
CA GLU A 304 -35.46 -8.46 20.34
C GLU A 304 -35.85 -6.98 20.51
N GLU A 305 -35.16 -6.07 19.80
CA GLU A 305 -35.54 -4.66 19.76
C GLU A 305 -36.96 -4.48 19.18
N ALA A 306 -37.27 -5.15 18.07
CA ALA A 306 -38.57 -5.09 17.42
C ALA A 306 -39.69 -5.65 18.33
N LYS A 307 -39.45 -6.76 19.04
CA LYS A 307 -40.38 -7.32 20.04
C LYS A 307 -40.64 -6.33 21.19
N SER A 308 -39.60 -5.66 21.69
CA SER A 308 -39.76 -4.60 22.69
C SER A 308 -40.64 -3.46 22.14
N ARG A 309 -40.35 -3.04 20.90
CA ARG A 309 -41.01 -1.90 20.25
C ARG A 309 -42.48 -2.15 19.90
N MET A 310 -42.87 -3.41 19.63
CA MET A 310 -44.26 -3.82 19.44
C MET A 310 -45.19 -3.41 20.58
N SER A 311 -44.69 -3.42 21.83
CA SER A 311 -45.48 -3.03 22.99
C SER A 311 -45.77 -1.52 23.03
N SER A 312 -44.89 -0.71 22.44
CA SER A 312 -44.95 0.76 22.42
C SER A 312 -45.47 1.38 21.12
N ALA A 313 -45.61 0.59 20.05
CA ALA A 313 -46.03 1.06 18.74
C ALA A 313 -47.54 1.37 18.67
N GLU A 314 -47.91 2.32 17.82
CA GLU A 314 -49.29 2.76 17.66
C GLU A 314 -50.14 1.68 16.97
N ASP A 315 -51.32 1.42 17.52
CA ASP A 315 -52.27 0.43 17.00
C ASP A 315 -53.29 1.11 16.07
N ARG A 316 -52.81 1.50 14.88
CA ARG A 316 -53.60 2.15 13.82
C ARG A 316 -53.04 1.81 12.44
N GLU A 317 -53.82 2.11 11.40
CA GLU A 317 -53.33 2.04 10.03
C GLU A 317 -52.26 3.11 9.76
N PRO A 318 -51.25 2.79 8.92
CA PRO A 318 -50.23 3.77 8.52
C PRO A 318 -50.84 4.89 7.67
N THR A 319 -50.30 6.11 7.77
CA THR A 319 -50.67 7.16 6.80
C THR A 319 -49.92 6.96 5.48
N PRO A 320 -50.39 7.52 4.35
CA PRO A 320 -49.67 7.42 3.06
C PRO A 320 -48.22 7.91 3.13
N GLN A 321 -47.95 8.93 3.96
CA GLN A 321 -46.60 9.44 4.21
C GLN A 321 -45.73 8.44 4.98
N GLU A 322 -46.31 7.69 5.91
CA GLU A 322 -45.61 6.65 6.68
C GLU A 322 -45.39 5.39 5.86
N GLU A 323 -46.31 5.05 4.95
CA GLU A 323 -46.12 3.97 3.96
C GLU A 323 -44.96 4.32 3.01
N MET A 324 -44.94 5.55 2.50
CA MET A 324 -43.85 6.04 1.64
C MET A 324 -42.50 6.00 2.38
N MET A 325 -42.44 6.46 3.64
CA MET A 325 -41.22 6.39 4.44
C MET A 325 -40.77 4.95 4.71
N SER A 326 -41.71 4.03 4.96
CA SER A 326 -41.41 2.61 5.15
C SER A 326 -40.89 1.97 3.86
N ALA A 327 -41.44 2.34 2.71
CA ALA A 327 -40.99 1.85 1.41
C ALA A 327 -39.58 2.35 1.09
N LEU A 328 -39.33 3.65 1.30
CA LEU A 328 -38.00 4.25 1.12
C LEU A 328 -36.95 3.63 2.04
N ALA A 329 -37.30 3.30 3.28
CA ALA A 329 -36.40 2.65 4.23
C ALA A 329 -35.98 1.22 3.81
N SER A 330 -36.74 0.57 2.93
CA SER A 330 -36.40 -0.75 2.37
C SER A 330 -35.50 -0.66 1.12
N LEU A 331 -35.47 0.51 0.46
CA LEU A 331 -34.75 0.75 -0.80
C LEU A 331 -33.35 1.35 -0.60
N MET A 332 -33.15 2.13 0.46
CA MET A 332 -31.83 2.63 0.87
C MET A 332 -31.03 1.52 1.53
#